data_AF-V5L7R8-F1
#
_entry.id   AF-V5L7R8-F1
#
_cell.length_a   1.000
_cell.length_b   1.000
_cell.length_c   1.000
_cell.angle_alpha   90.00
_cell.angle_beta   90.00
_cell.angle_gamma   90.00
#
_symmetry.space_group_name_H-M   'P 1'
#
loop_
_entity.id
_entity.type
_entity.pdbx_description
1 polymer ?
#
loop_
_entity_poly.entity_id
_entity_poly.type
_entity_poly.pdbx_seq_one_letter_code
_entity_poly.pdbx_strand_id
1 'polypeptide(L)'
;GTWHQTIVRDTDFTPSHIIEFYLSYPIYIITGVSAFLYAKTRLPAYQEGLSIMYMVSVIGPFMILPNVGLNEWGHTFWFMEELFVAPLHYGFVFFGWAALAIMGVVNTEVEALTKLLKKDLA
;
A
#
# COMPACT_ATOMS: atom_id res chain seq x y z
N GLY A 1 2.45 15.75 -6.69
CA GLY A 1 3.79 16.19 -7.12
C GLY A 1 3.74 17.40 -8.07
N THR A 2 3.63 17.17 -9.38
CA THR A 2 3.66 18.24 -10.40
C THR A 2 2.51 19.23 -10.29
N TRP A 3 1.31 18.79 -9.90
CA TRP A 3 0.14 19.65 -9.74
C TRP A 3 0.33 20.76 -8.68
N HIS A 4 1.15 20.51 -7.66
CA HIS A 4 1.48 21.52 -6.65
C HIS A 4 2.38 22.64 -7.19
N GLN A 5 3.02 22.44 -8.35
CA GLN A 5 3.87 23.46 -8.98
C GLN A 5 3.07 24.33 -9.97
N THR A 6 1.80 24.01 -10.21
CA THR A 6 0.98 24.68 -11.23
C THR A 6 -0.11 25.56 -10.65
N ILE A 7 -0.46 25.39 -9.36
CA ILE A 7 -1.54 26.13 -8.71
C ILE A 7 -1.20 26.47 -7.26
N VAL A 8 -1.76 27.58 -6.77
CA VAL A 8 -2.05 27.77 -5.35
C VAL A 8 -3.41 27.14 -5.09
N ARG A 9 -3.55 26.38 -4.01
CA ARG A 9 -4.70 25.51 -3.77
C ARG A 9 -5.80 26.26 -3.03
N ASP A 10 -7.02 26.22 -3.56
CA ASP A 10 -8.21 26.75 -2.87
C ASP A 10 -8.68 25.82 -1.75
N THR A 11 -8.37 24.52 -1.83
CA THR A 11 -8.79 23.49 -0.87
C THR A 11 -7.92 22.22 -0.96
N ASP A 12 -8.19 21.26 -0.09
CA ASP A 12 -7.64 19.91 -0.11
C ASP A 12 -8.20 19.02 -1.22
N PHE A 13 -9.37 19.35 -1.77
CA PHE A 13 -9.97 18.63 -2.89
C PHE A 13 -9.50 19.17 -4.25
N THR A 14 -8.20 19.08 -4.51
CA THR A 14 -7.67 19.35 -5.85
C THR A 14 -8.02 18.21 -6.83
N PRO A 15 -8.07 18.45 -8.16
CA PRO A 15 -8.26 17.37 -9.13
C PRO A 15 -7.26 16.21 -8.96
N SER A 16 -5.99 16.51 -8.65
CA SER A 16 -4.99 15.47 -8.37
C SER A 16 -5.30 14.69 -7.10
N HIS A 17 -5.71 15.36 -6.01
CA HIS A 17 -6.01 14.69 -4.74
C HIS A 17 -7.26 13.80 -4.84
N ILE A 18 -8.29 14.23 -5.57
CA ILE A 18 -9.48 13.40 -5.83
C ILE A 18 -9.09 12.08 -6.49
N ILE A 19 -8.26 12.13 -7.53
CA ILE A 19 -7.83 10.92 -8.24
C ILE A 19 -6.86 10.09 -7.41
N GLU A 20 -5.92 10.73 -6.70
CA GLU A 20 -4.89 10.02 -5.94
C GLU A 20 -5.48 9.33 -4.69
N PHE A 21 -6.10 10.12 -3.81
CA PHE A 21 -6.52 9.66 -2.49
C PHE A 21 -7.91 9.06 -2.44
N TYR A 22 -8.84 9.55 -3.27
CA TYR A 22 -10.24 9.14 -3.22
C TYR A 22 -10.62 8.15 -4.32
N LEU A 23 -9.70 7.86 -5.25
CA LEU A 23 -9.91 6.86 -6.30
C LEU A 23 -8.78 5.82 -6.35
N SER A 24 -7.54 6.23 -6.60
CA SER A 24 -6.43 5.31 -6.85
C SER A 24 -6.07 4.49 -5.61
N TYR A 25 -5.93 5.12 -4.45
CA TYR A 25 -5.67 4.41 -3.19
C TYR A 25 -6.80 3.44 -2.81
N PRO A 26 -8.10 3.82 -2.83
CA PRO A 26 -9.19 2.89 -2.62
C PRO A 26 -9.19 1.70 -3.58
N ILE A 27 -8.96 1.92 -4.89
CA ILE A 27 -8.87 0.83 -5.87
C ILE A 27 -7.75 -0.13 -5.51
N TYR A 28 -6.56 0.40 -5.18
CA TYR A 28 -5.41 -0.42 -4.80
C TYR A 28 -5.70 -1.24 -3.53
N ILE A 29 -6.29 -0.63 -2.49
CA ILE A 29 -6.67 -1.30 -1.24
C ILE A 29 -7.68 -2.42 -1.51
N ILE A 30 -8.76 -2.13 -2.24
CA ILE A 30 -9.81 -3.11 -2.53
C ILE A 30 -9.23 -4.28 -3.32
N THR A 31 -8.37 -3.99 -4.32
CA THR A 31 -7.71 -5.01 -5.13
C THR A 31 -6.79 -5.88 -4.27
N GLY A 32 -5.97 -5.28 -3.41
CA GLY A 32 -5.06 -6.01 -2.52
C GLY A 32 -5.79 -6.92 -1.53
N VAL A 33 -6.82 -6.39 -0.86
CA VAL A 33 -7.65 -7.18 0.07
C VAL A 33 -8.39 -8.30 -0.66
N SER A 34 -8.94 -8.03 -1.85
CA SER A 34 -9.62 -9.04 -2.65
C SER A 34 -8.66 -10.16 -3.08
N ALA A 35 -7.45 -9.82 -3.50
CA ALA A 35 -6.42 -10.79 -3.88
C ALA A 35 -5.99 -11.67 -2.68
N PHE A 36 -5.82 -11.07 -1.50
CA PHE A 36 -5.52 -11.80 -0.27
C PHE A 36 -6.64 -12.77 0.12
N LEU A 37 -7.89 -12.32 0.09
CA LEU A 37 -9.05 -13.17 0.38
C LEU A 37 -9.18 -14.31 -0.63
N TYR A 38 -8.93 -14.03 -1.91
CA TYR A 38 -8.88 -15.05 -2.95
C TYR A 38 -7.82 -16.10 -2.63
N ALA A 39 -6.58 -15.68 -2.39
CA ALA A 39 -5.48 -16.59 -2.05
C ALA A 39 -5.82 -17.44 -0.82
N LYS A 40 -6.31 -16.80 0.25
CA LYS A 40 -6.67 -17.47 1.51
C LYS A 40 -7.76 -18.53 1.34
N THR A 41 -8.72 -18.29 0.45
CA THR A 41 -9.90 -19.16 0.29
C THR A 41 -9.79 -20.16 -0.85
N ARG A 42 -8.83 -19.98 -1.78
CA ARG A 42 -8.74 -20.79 -3.01
C ARG A 42 -7.39 -21.44 -3.29
N LEU A 43 -6.31 -20.97 -2.67
CA LEU A 43 -4.98 -21.51 -2.90
C LEU A 43 -4.50 -22.34 -1.70
N PRO A 44 -4.19 -23.64 -1.86
CA PRO A 44 -3.72 -24.48 -0.77
C PRO A 44 -2.49 -23.92 -0.06
N ALA A 45 -1.60 -23.23 -0.79
CA ALA A 45 -0.39 -22.60 -0.24
C ALA A 45 -0.67 -21.56 0.86
N TYR A 46 -1.90 -21.03 0.94
CA TYR A 46 -2.29 -20.01 1.93
C TYR A 46 -3.42 -20.47 2.86
N GLN A 47 -3.90 -21.71 2.73
CA GLN A 47 -5.00 -22.22 3.56
C GLN A 47 -4.58 -22.43 5.02
N GLU A 48 -3.33 -22.79 5.26
CA GLU A 48 -2.78 -22.97 6.60
C GLU A 48 -2.19 -21.65 7.13
N GLY A 49 -2.82 -21.09 8.17
CA GLY A 49 -2.35 -19.85 8.81
C GLY A 49 -2.51 -18.59 7.94
N LEU A 50 -2.03 -17.44 8.42
CA LEU A 50 -2.04 -16.19 7.66
C LEU A 50 -0.62 -15.88 7.21
N SER A 51 -0.41 -15.76 5.89
CA SER A 51 0.89 -15.38 5.36
C SER A 51 1.24 -13.96 5.81
N ILE A 52 2.27 -13.84 6.66
CA ILE A 52 2.74 -12.55 7.16
C ILE A 52 3.15 -11.63 6.02
N MET A 53 3.81 -12.18 4.99
CA MET A 53 4.26 -11.40 3.83
C MET A 53 3.08 -10.84 3.04
N TYR A 54 2.00 -11.63 2.89
CA TYR A 54 0.80 -11.18 2.19
C TYR A 54 -0.02 -10.19 3.04
N MET A 55 -0.10 -10.40 4.35
CA MET A 55 -0.75 -9.43 5.24
C MET A 55 -0.03 -8.08 5.22
N VAL A 56 1.31 -8.09 5.30
CA VAL A 56 2.11 -6.86 5.29
C VAL A 56 1.99 -6.14 3.95
N SER A 57 1.98 -6.87 2.81
CA SER A 57 1.85 -6.24 1.49
C SER A 57 0.49 -5.57 1.24
N VAL A 58 -0.58 -6.05 1.89
CA VAL A 58 -1.95 -5.55 1.74
C VAL A 58 -2.30 -4.50 2.79
N ILE A 59 -1.87 -4.69 4.03
CA ILE A 59 -2.20 -3.82 5.16
C ILE A 59 -1.20 -2.67 5.31
N GLY A 60 0.08 -2.89 5.00
CA GLY A 60 1.09 -1.84 5.13
C GLY A 60 0.80 -0.58 4.32
N PRO A 61 0.16 -0.64 3.14
CA PRO A 61 -0.37 0.53 2.47
C PRO A 61 -1.29 1.44 3.28
N PHE A 62 -2.04 0.91 4.25
CA PHE A 62 -2.89 1.73 5.10
C PHE A 62 -2.09 2.71 5.98
N MET A 63 -0.79 2.45 6.16
CA MET A 63 0.13 3.36 6.85
C MET A 63 0.42 4.64 6.06
N ILE A 64 -0.07 4.75 4.81
CA ILE A 64 -0.05 6.01 4.04
C ILE A 64 -1.15 6.97 4.48
N LEU A 65 -2.24 6.49 5.09
CA LEU A 65 -3.41 7.31 5.41
C LEU A 65 -3.09 8.41 6.45
N PRO A 66 -2.31 8.15 7.51
CA PRO A 66 -1.81 9.21 8.39
C PRO A 66 -0.99 10.24 7.62
N ASN A 67 -0.21 9.81 6.61
CA ASN A 67 0.61 10.73 5.83
C ASN A 67 -0.24 11.64 4.95
N VAL A 68 -1.26 11.11 4.29
CA VAL A 68 -2.18 11.92 3.48
C VAL A 68 -2.91 12.93 4.36
N GLY A 69 -3.51 12.48 5.47
CA GLY A 69 -4.25 13.36 6.36
C GLY A 69 -3.39 14.43 7.03
N LEU A 70 -2.19 14.07 7.50
CA LEU A 70 -1.26 15.01 8.11
C LEU A 70 -0.60 15.94 7.07
N ASN A 71 -0.44 15.52 5.83
CA ASN A 71 0.14 16.35 4.77
C ASN A 71 -0.84 17.47 4.38
N GLU A 72 -2.13 17.18 4.34
CA GLU A 72 -3.18 18.16 4.10
C GLU A 72 -3.31 19.14 5.28
N TRP A 73 -3.25 18.65 6.52
CA TRP A 73 -3.29 19.51 7.71
C TRP A 73 -2.00 20.32 7.91
N GLY A 74 -0.84 19.76 7.62
CA GLY A 74 0.46 20.42 7.79
C GLY A 74 0.59 21.71 6.97
N HIS A 75 -0.02 21.77 5.79
CA HIS A 75 -0.04 22.99 4.96
C HIS A 75 -0.90 24.13 5.51
N THR A 76 -1.71 23.90 6.55
CA THR A 76 -2.59 24.89 7.17
C THR A 76 -2.08 25.46 8.50
N PHE A 77 -0.99 24.92 9.06
CA PHE A 77 -0.45 25.33 10.37
C PHE A 77 0.97 25.89 10.31
N TRP A 78 1.20 26.95 11.09
CA TRP A 78 2.42 27.79 11.09
C TRP A 78 3.69 27.10 11.67
N PHE A 79 3.57 25.96 12.38
CA PHE A 79 4.69 25.26 13.06
C PHE A 79 5.10 23.94 12.37
N MET A 80 5.33 24.01 11.05
CA MET A 80 5.40 22.82 10.18
C MET A 80 6.63 21.90 10.40
N GLU A 81 7.80 22.46 10.73
CA GLU A 81 9.07 21.74 10.59
C GLU A 81 9.38 20.72 11.70
N GLU A 82 9.01 20.95 12.96
CA GLU A 82 9.37 20.05 14.05
C GLU A 82 8.28 19.02 14.42
N LEU A 83 6.99 19.37 14.22
CA LEU A 83 5.87 18.51 14.64
C LEU A 83 5.32 17.63 13.52
N PHE A 84 5.39 18.07 12.26
CA PHE A 84 4.72 17.41 11.14
C PHE A 84 5.68 16.79 10.14
N VAL A 85 6.84 17.41 9.83
CA VAL A 85 7.81 16.86 8.87
C VAL A 85 8.33 15.49 9.30
N ALA A 86 8.82 15.32 10.54
CA ALA A 86 9.41 14.04 10.95
C ALA A 86 8.38 12.88 10.94
N PRO A 87 7.18 13.00 11.54
CA PRO A 87 6.17 11.93 11.48
C PRO A 87 5.64 11.65 10.06
N LEU A 88 5.51 12.69 9.22
CA LEU A 88 5.05 12.54 7.83
C LEU A 88 5.98 11.67 6.99
N HIS A 89 7.30 11.70 7.21
CA HIS A 89 8.23 10.92 6.39
C HIS A 89 8.26 9.44 6.80
N TYR A 90 8.02 9.12 8.07
CA TYR A 90 8.07 7.73 8.53
C TYR A 90 6.99 6.84 7.91
N GLY A 91 5.78 7.37 7.65
CA GLY A 91 4.75 6.56 6.96
C GLY A 91 5.15 6.15 5.54
N PHE A 92 5.93 6.96 4.82
CA PHE A 92 6.47 6.59 3.51
C PHE A 92 7.54 5.51 3.62
N VAL A 93 8.33 5.52 4.69
CA VAL A 93 9.32 4.47 4.98
C VAL A 93 8.61 3.15 5.28
N PHE A 94 7.58 3.15 6.13
CA PHE A 94 6.79 1.96 6.41
C PHE A 94 6.05 1.46 5.16
N PHE A 95 5.52 2.36 4.33
CA PHE A 95 4.95 2.01 3.03
C PHE A 95 5.97 1.32 2.13
N GLY A 96 7.18 1.89 2.00
CA GLY A 96 8.25 1.29 1.22
C GLY A 96 8.65 -0.10 1.72
N TRP A 97 8.80 -0.27 3.02
CA TRP A 97 9.12 -1.57 3.64
C TRP A 97 7.99 -2.58 3.50
N ALA A 98 6.74 -2.15 3.62
CA ALA A 98 5.61 -3.03 3.40
C ALA A 98 5.48 -3.46 1.95
N ALA A 99 5.77 -2.56 0.99
CA ALA A 99 5.74 -2.88 -0.43
C ALA A 99 6.74 -3.99 -0.77
N LEU A 100 7.90 -4.04 -0.09
CA LEU A 100 8.89 -5.11 -0.27
C LEU A 100 8.38 -6.49 0.16
N ALA A 101 7.34 -6.58 1.00
CA ALA A 101 6.75 -7.86 1.39
C ALA A 101 6.13 -8.62 0.20
N ILE A 102 5.85 -7.92 -0.92
CA ILE A 102 5.41 -8.55 -2.17
C ILE A 102 6.42 -9.57 -2.69
N MET A 103 7.72 -9.39 -2.43
CA MET A 103 8.75 -10.36 -2.84
C MET A 103 8.54 -11.72 -2.15
N GLY A 104 8.09 -11.71 -0.89
CA GLY A 104 7.76 -12.94 -0.17
C GLY A 104 6.54 -13.65 -0.76
N VAL A 105 5.51 -12.89 -1.15
CA VAL A 105 4.32 -13.43 -1.83
C VAL A 105 4.70 -14.06 -3.17
N VAL A 106 5.47 -13.35 -3.99
CA VAL A 106 5.95 -13.86 -5.28
C VAL A 106 6.77 -15.14 -5.10
N ASN A 107 7.64 -15.21 -4.09
CA ASN A 107 8.39 -16.42 -3.81
C ASN A 107 7.47 -17.61 -3.48
N THR A 108 6.44 -17.41 -2.65
CA THR A 108 5.45 -18.45 -2.35
C THR A 108 4.70 -18.92 -3.61
N GLU A 109 4.30 -18.01 -4.49
CA GLU A 109 3.66 -18.37 -5.77
C GLU A 109 4.62 -19.18 -6.67
N VAL A 110 5.88 -18.76 -6.81
CA VAL A 110 6.88 -19.45 -7.63
C VAL A 110 7.15 -20.86 -7.09
N GLU A 111 7.23 -21.03 -5.77
CA GLU A 111 7.37 -22.35 -5.15
C GLU A 111 6.17 -23.25 -5.41
N ALA A 112 4.94 -22.71 -5.29
CA ALA A 112 3.72 -23.46 -5.57
C ALA A 112 3.66 -23.89 -7.03
N LEU A 113 3.95 -22.99 -7.97
CA LEU A 113 4.01 -23.29 -9.40
C LEU A 113 5.08 -24.33 -9.72
N THR A 114 6.27 -24.22 -9.13
CA THR A 114 7.37 -25.18 -9.35
C THR A 114 7.00 -26.58 -8.89
N LYS A 115 6.28 -26.71 -7.76
CA LYS A 115 5.79 -28.01 -7.28
C LYS A 115 4.78 -28.65 -8.23
N LEU A 116 3.90 -27.85 -8.83
CA LEU A 116 2.94 -28.33 -9.82
C LEU A 116 3.65 -28.77 -11.11
N LEU A 117 4.56 -27.95 -11.63
CA LEU A 117 5.32 -28.28 -12.84
C LEU A 117 6.17 -29.56 -12.67
N LYS A 118 6.83 -29.75 -11.53
CA LYS A 118 7.60 -30.97 -11.26
C LYS A 118 6.73 -32.22 -11.19
N LYS A 119 5.49 -32.10 -10.70
CA LYS A 119 4.53 -33.21 -10.67
C LYS A 119 4.10 -33.62 -12.08
N ASP A 120 4.00 -32.66 -13.00
CA ASP A 120 3.56 -32.92 -14.38
C ASP A 120 4.71 -33.41 -15.29
N LEU A 121 5.96 -33.18 -14.90
CA LEU A 121 7.18 -33.58 -15.64
C LEU A 121 7.78 -34.92 -15.16
N ALA A 122 7.31 -35.49 -14.05
CA ALA A 122 7.78 -36.75 -13.47
C ALA A 122 6.80 -37.90 -13.76
#